data_AF-A0A1U7V439-F1
#
_entry.id   AF-A0A1U7V439-F1
#
_cell.length_a   1.000
_cell.length_b   1.000
_cell.length_c   1.000
_cell.angle_alpha   90.00
_cell.angle_beta   90.00
_cell.angle_gamma   90.00
#
_symmetry.space_group_name_H-M   'P 1'
#
loop_
_entity.id
_entity.type
_entity.pdbx_description
1 polymer ?
#
loop_
_entity_poly.entity_id
_entity_poly.type
_entity_poly.pdbx_seq_one_letter_code
_entity_poly.pdbx_strand_id
1 'polypeptide(L)'
;MAVSVSPQAVFTASTIPPSTIPPSPVYCIEVGSSSRSGTMRQVTIEVPAEGNLLRKLGQVDVWLKPLIGPIERAKLDSYSSLTLMNDIVHASLKANLIGTKMMKRVTVSEQLVRDYQLEAYNWKKQYESLQIDVEFLEESKNTLEQQVQALTSELAVERASSSQADKEKARLEISFSEQLSKASEEIRELKALLDKKEAYAGELVQNLTQTQEDLRVSSGKVRSLENSHASLQASYESCLS
;
A
#
# COMPACT_ATOMS: atom_id res chain seq x y z
N MET A 1 -16.69 28.46 -24.59
CA MET A 1 -17.54 28.07 -23.45
C MET A 1 -18.15 26.73 -23.79
N ALA A 2 -17.62 25.64 -23.24
CA ALA A 2 -18.13 24.28 -23.42
C ALA A 2 -18.59 23.78 -22.06
N VAL A 3 -19.85 23.39 -21.99
CA VAL A 3 -20.56 23.02 -20.77
C VAL A 3 -20.10 21.63 -20.33
N SER A 4 -19.53 21.56 -19.14
CA SER A 4 -19.19 20.32 -18.43
C SER A 4 -20.47 19.67 -17.91
N VAL A 5 -20.68 18.39 -18.24
CA VAL A 5 -21.75 17.57 -17.66
C VAL A 5 -21.11 16.58 -16.71
N SER A 6 -21.49 16.67 -15.44
CA SER A 6 -21.03 15.81 -14.35
C SER A 6 -21.87 14.53 -14.30
N PRO A 7 -21.29 13.32 -14.09
CA PRO A 7 -22.08 12.11 -13.90
C PRO A 7 -22.59 12.05 -12.45
N GLN A 8 -23.92 12.04 -12.30
CA GLN A 8 -24.59 11.89 -11.01
C GLN A 8 -24.62 10.41 -10.61
N ALA A 9 -23.90 10.08 -9.53
CA ALA A 9 -23.92 8.74 -8.92
C ALA A 9 -25.25 8.50 -8.20
N VAL A 10 -25.98 7.47 -8.63
CA VAL A 10 -27.21 6.99 -7.99
C VAL A 10 -26.81 6.01 -6.89
N PHE A 11 -26.95 6.42 -5.63
CA PHE A 11 -26.81 5.54 -4.47
C PHE A 11 -28.14 4.81 -4.25
N THR A 12 -28.18 3.51 -4.54
CA THR A 12 -29.28 2.64 -4.13
C THR A 12 -28.99 2.09 -2.72
N ALA A 13 -29.72 2.61 -1.74
CA ALA A 13 -29.72 2.07 -0.38
C ALA A 13 -30.53 0.77 -0.34
N SER A 14 -29.88 -0.35 -0.01
CA SER A 14 -30.55 -1.64 0.20
C SER A 14 -31.17 -1.67 1.60
N THR A 15 -32.50 -1.78 1.65
CA THR A 15 -33.27 -1.89 2.89
C THR A 15 -33.34 -3.35 3.33
N ILE A 16 -32.79 -3.65 4.51
CA ILE A 16 -32.80 -4.98 5.13
C ILE A 16 -34.11 -5.16 5.91
N PRO A 17 -34.89 -6.25 5.70
CA PRO A 17 -36.04 -6.55 6.55
C PRO A 17 -35.60 -7.16 7.90
N PRO A 18 -36.34 -6.91 9.00
CA PRO A 18 -35.95 -7.31 10.34
C PRO A 18 -36.12 -8.82 10.55
N SER A 19 -35.04 -9.49 10.95
CA SER A 19 -35.07 -10.89 11.38
C SER A 19 -35.67 -10.98 12.79
N THR A 20 -36.82 -11.64 12.89
CA THR A 20 -37.51 -11.90 14.16
C THR A 20 -36.91 -13.15 14.81
N ILE A 21 -36.24 -12.95 15.94
CA ILE A 21 -35.64 -14.00 16.77
C ILE A 21 -36.74 -14.62 17.68
N PRO A 22 -36.93 -15.96 17.72
CA PRO A 22 -37.66 -16.61 18.80
C PRO A 22 -36.75 -16.84 20.03
N PRO A 23 -37.30 -16.87 21.26
CA PRO A 23 -36.54 -16.73 22.49
C PRO A 23 -35.75 -17.98 22.85
N SER A 24 -34.59 -17.74 23.47
CA SER A 24 -33.68 -18.73 24.03
C SER A 24 -34.17 -19.24 25.40
N PRO A 25 -34.05 -20.55 25.71
CA PRO A 25 -34.12 -21.01 27.09
C PRO A 25 -32.75 -20.90 27.76
N VAL A 26 -32.67 -19.93 28.66
CA VAL A 26 -31.99 -19.93 29.97
C VAL A 26 -30.66 -20.69 30.07
N TYR A 27 -29.63 -19.87 30.25
CA TYR A 27 -28.29 -20.14 30.77
C TYR A 27 -28.22 -21.15 31.94
N CYS A 28 -27.26 -22.07 31.87
CA CYS A 28 -26.47 -22.43 33.04
C CYS A 28 -25.03 -21.95 32.81
N ILE A 29 -24.60 -21.06 33.71
CA ILE A 29 -23.25 -20.51 33.82
C ILE A 29 -22.31 -21.63 34.26
N GLU A 30 -21.18 -21.80 33.57
CA GLU A 30 -19.95 -22.09 34.28
C GLU A 30 -18.79 -21.33 33.64
N VAL A 31 -18.19 -20.49 34.47
CA VAL A 31 -17.02 -19.66 34.20
C VAL A 31 -15.80 -20.58 34.07
N GLY A 32 -15.04 -20.43 32.99
CA GLY A 32 -13.78 -21.12 32.82
C GLY A 32 -12.95 -20.48 31.73
N SER A 33 -12.11 -19.52 32.12
CA SER A 33 -11.02 -18.99 31.31
C SER A 33 -10.15 -20.09 30.69
N SER A 34 -9.63 -19.83 29.49
CA SER A 34 -8.23 -20.05 29.09
C SER A 34 -7.99 -20.81 27.78
N SER A 35 -7.17 -20.15 26.96
CA SER A 35 -6.06 -20.67 26.13
C SER A 35 -6.33 -21.66 24.99
N ARG A 36 -6.21 -21.11 23.78
CA ARG A 36 -5.30 -21.56 22.70
C ARG A 36 -4.57 -22.88 22.99
N SER A 37 -4.96 -23.94 22.30
CA SER A 37 -4.08 -24.99 21.80
C SER A 37 -4.84 -25.84 20.79
N GLY A 38 -4.32 -25.92 19.56
CA GLY A 38 -4.78 -26.83 18.53
C GLY A 38 -4.42 -28.26 18.90
N THR A 39 -5.30 -28.94 19.62
CA THR A 39 -5.22 -30.38 19.85
C THR A 39 -6.59 -30.94 19.54
N MET A 40 -6.70 -31.72 18.46
CA MET A 40 -7.92 -32.47 18.14
C MET A 40 -8.29 -33.28 19.38
N ARG A 41 -9.40 -32.96 20.03
CA ARG A 41 -9.90 -33.76 21.15
C ARG A 41 -10.22 -35.15 20.61
N GLN A 42 -9.44 -36.13 21.03
CA GLN A 42 -9.72 -37.53 20.76
C GLN A 42 -11.01 -37.91 21.50
N VAL A 43 -12.09 -38.08 20.74
CA VAL A 43 -13.34 -38.64 21.25
C VAL A 43 -13.22 -40.15 21.18
N THR A 44 -12.82 -40.76 22.29
CA THR A 44 -12.93 -42.22 22.45
C THR A 44 -14.40 -42.54 22.67
N ILE A 45 -15.05 -43.05 21.63
CA ILE A 45 -16.40 -43.60 21.76
C ILE A 45 -16.23 -44.98 22.41
N GLU A 46 -16.49 -45.08 23.71
CA GLU A 46 -16.70 -46.38 24.35
C GLU A 46 -17.97 -46.98 23.76
N VAL A 47 -17.79 -47.97 22.88
CA VAL A 47 -18.86 -48.85 22.43
C VAL A 47 -19.11 -49.84 23.57
N PRO A 48 -20.29 -49.85 24.20
CA PRO A 48 -20.60 -50.82 25.24
C PRO A 48 -20.43 -52.23 24.68
N ALA A 49 -19.64 -53.06 25.37
CA ALA A 49 -19.39 -54.45 24.98
C ALA A 49 -20.69 -55.31 24.93
N GLU A 50 -21.82 -54.77 25.40
CA GLU A 50 -23.12 -55.43 25.41
C GLU A 50 -24.04 -55.02 24.23
N GLY A 51 -23.57 -54.22 23.28
CA GLY A 51 -24.36 -53.76 22.13
C GLY A 51 -24.23 -54.58 20.84
N ASN A 52 -23.38 -55.62 20.80
CA ASN A 52 -23.14 -56.41 19.59
C ASN A 52 -24.06 -57.65 19.54
N LEU A 53 -25.29 -57.48 19.07
CA LEU A 53 -26.23 -58.61 18.88
C LEU A 53 -25.82 -59.60 17.76
N LEU A 54 -24.69 -59.38 17.08
CA LEU A 54 -24.22 -60.19 15.94
C LEU A 54 -22.89 -60.93 16.19
N ARG A 55 -22.58 -61.29 17.44
CA ARG A 55 -21.46 -62.21 17.73
C ARG A 55 -21.82 -63.30 18.74
N LYS A 56 -22.84 -64.09 18.42
CA LYS A 56 -22.98 -65.47 18.91
C LYS A 56 -23.48 -66.38 17.78
N LEU A 57 -22.59 -66.69 16.83
CA LEU A 57 -22.73 -67.89 16.01
C LEU A 57 -22.17 -69.06 16.81
N GLY A 58 -22.94 -69.46 17.82
CA GLY A 58 -22.79 -70.69 18.56
C GLY A 58 -24.19 -71.27 18.68
N GLN A 59 -24.56 -72.10 17.71
CA GLN A 59 -25.71 -73.00 17.76
C GLN A 59 -27.07 -72.34 18.06
N VAL A 60 -27.67 -71.73 17.04
CA VAL A 60 -29.10 -71.39 17.03
C VAL A 60 -29.82 -72.52 16.30
N ASP A 61 -29.92 -73.68 16.95
CA ASP A 61 -31.03 -74.60 16.69
C ASP A 61 -32.21 -74.12 17.55
N VAL A 62 -32.60 -72.85 17.35
CA VAL A 62 -33.85 -72.33 17.92
C VAL A 62 -34.91 -72.77 16.93
N TRP A 63 -35.44 -73.95 17.19
CA TRP A 63 -36.77 -74.33 16.75
C TRP A 63 -37.66 -73.11 16.85
N LEU A 64 -38.28 -72.73 15.74
CA LEU A 64 -39.48 -71.91 15.76
C LEU A 64 -40.49 -72.65 16.65
N LYS A 65 -40.40 -72.44 17.97
CA LYS A 65 -41.48 -72.73 18.90
C LYS A 65 -42.69 -72.09 18.24
N PRO A 66 -43.80 -72.83 18.02
CA PRO A 66 -45.00 -72.23 17.49
C PRO A 66 -45.27 -70.99 18.33
N LEU A 67 -45.19 -69.82 17.69
CA LEU A 67 -45.38 -68.51 18.33
C LEU A 67 -46.74 -68.42 19.02
N ILE A 68 -47.62 -69.37 18.72
CA ILE A 68 -48.90 -69.63 19.35
C ILE A 68 -48.68 -70.41 20.67
N GLY A 69 -48.76 -69.71 21.81
CA GLY A 69 -48.80 -70.30 23.14
C GLY A 69 -50.08 -71.13 23.38
N PRO A 70 -50.13 -72.00 24.41
CA PRO A 70 -51.32 -72.81 24.72
C PRO A 70 -52.61 -72.00 24.87
N ILE A 71 -52.49 -70.76 25.36
CA ILE A 71 -53.59 -69.80 25.52
C ILE A 71 -54.09 -69.27 24.16
N GLU A 72 -53.19 -69.05 23.21
CA GLU A 72 -53.53 -68.58 21.87
C GLU A 72 -54.16 -69.69 21.02
N ARG A 73 -53.77 -70.96 21.25
CA ARG A 73 -54.43 -72.15 20.67
C ARG A 73 -55.87 -72.30 21.15
N ALA A 74 -56.08 -72.27 22.47
CA ALA A 74 -57.42 -72.38 23.05
C ALA A 74 -58.35 -71.23 22.61
N LYS A 75 -57.80 -70.03 22.38
CA LYS A 75 -58.54 -68.91 21.77
C LYS A 75 -58.88 -69.20 20.30
N LEU A 76 -57.92 -69.66 19.51
CA LEU A 76 -58.13 -70.05 18.11
C LEU A 76 -59.23 -71.10 17.96
N ASP A 77 -59.25 -72.12 18.82
CA ASP A 77 -60.23 -73.22 18.79
C ASP A 77 -61.64 -72.77 19.23
N SER A 78 -61.75 -71.67 19.99
CA SER A 78 -63.03 -71.06 20.43
C SER A 78 -63.59 -70.02 19.44
N TYR A 79 -62.79 -69.56 18.47
CA TYR A 79 -63.19 -68.54 17.51
C TYR A 79 -63.97 -69.18 16.34
N SER A 80 -65.07 -68.55 15.94
CA SER A 80 -65.64 -68.86 14.63
C SER A 80 -64.62 -68.47 13.55
N SER A 81 -64.48 -69.29 12.50
CA SER A 81 -63.61 -69.00 11.35
C SER A 81 -63.86 -67.60 10.76
N LEU A 82 -65.09 -67.09 10.88
CA LEU A 82 -65.45 -65.75 10.44
C LEU A 82 -64.81 -64.64 11.29
N THR A 83 -64.75 -64.82 12.62
CA THR A 83 -64.15 -63.84 13.54
C THR A 83 -62.63 -63.79 13.37
N LEU A 84 -61.98 -64.95 13.23
CA LEU A 84 -60.54 -65.03 12.97
C LEU A 84 -60.19 -64.35 11.64
N MET A 85 -60.98 -64.61 10.61
CA MET A 85 -60.80 -63.98 9.30
C MET A 85 -60.94 -62.45 9.40
N ASN A 86 -61.92 -61.95 10.15
CA ASN A 86 -62.11 -60.51 10.36
C ASN A 86 -60.89 -59.88 11.04
N ASP A 87 -60.37 -60.49 12.09
CA ASP A 87 -59.19 -60.00 12.82
C ASP A 87 -57.94 -59.97 11.93
N ILE A 88 -57.73 -61.01 11.10
CA ILE A 88 -56.62 -61.06 10.13
C ILE A 88 -56.75 -59.95 9.10
N VAL A 89 -57.95 -59.78 8.51
CA VAL A 89 -58.21 -58.73 7.52
C VAL A 89 -57.98 -57.35 8.13
N HIS A 90 -58.52 -57.10 9.33
CA HIS A 90 -58.36 -55.84 10.03
C HIS A 90 -56.89 -55.53 10.37
N ALA A 91 -56.15 -56.51 10.90
CA ALA A 91 -54.72 -56.36 11.18
C ALA A 91 -53.91 -56.09 9.89
N SER A 92 -54.23 -56.78 8.79
CA SER A 92 -53.59 -56.60 7.49
C SER A 92 -53.84 -55.20 6.92
N LEU A 93 -55.08 -54.70 7.00
CA LEU A 93 -55.42 -53.34 6.57
C LEU A 93 -54.69 -52.28 7.42
N LYS A 94 -54.61 -52.48 8.73
CA LYS A 94 -53.87 -51.58 9.63
C LYS A 94 -52.38 -51.55 9.32
N ALA A 95 -51.77 -52.71 9.06
CA ALA A 95 -50.36 -52.80 8.66
C ALA A 95 -50.10 -52.08 7.33
N ASN A 96 -50.98 -52.28 6.33
CA ASN A 96 -50.87 -51.58 5.05
C ASN A 96 -50.99 -50.06 5.19
N LEU A 97 -51.94 -49.59 6.00
CA LEU A 97 -52.08 -48.15 6.28
C LEU A 97 -50.82 -47.56 6.93
N ILE A 98 -50.22 -48.28 7.89
CA ILE A 98 -48.95 -47.88 8.51
C ILE A 98 -47.83 -47.86 7.47
N GLY A 99 -47.72 -48.92 6.64
CA GLY A 99 -46.75 -49.03 5.57
C GLY A 99 -46.81 -47.86 4.58
N THR A 100 -48.01 -47.49 4.11
CA THR A 100 -48.19 -46.33 3.24
C THR A 100 -47.79 -45.01 3.91
N LYS A 101 -48.15 -44.83 5.19
CA LYS A 101 -47.74 -43.63 5.95
C LYS A 101 -46.22 -43.57 6.15
N MET A 102 -45.56 -44.71 6.38
CA MET A 102 -44.10 -44.78 6.49
C MET A 102 -43.43 -44.48 5.15
N MET A 103 -43.91 -45.08 4.05
CA MET A 103 -43.39 -44.83 2.72
C MET A 103 -43.45 -43.35 2.34
N LYS A 104 -44.58 -42.68 2.62
CA LYS A 104 -44.70 -41.22 2.42
C LYS A 104 -43.65 -40.43 3.21
N ARG A 105 -43.40 -40.78 4.48
CA ARG A 105 -42.38 -40.10 5.29
C ARG A 105 -40.97 -40.36 4.75
N VAL A 106 -40.65 -41.60 4.36
CA VAL A 106 -39.37 -41.95 3.75
C VAL A 106 -39.13 -41.13 2.49
N THR A 107 -40.11 -41.01 1.59
CA THR A 107 -39.97 -40.19 0.37
C THR A 107 -39.68 -38.73 0.69
N VAL A 108 -40.37 -38.13 1.66
CA VAL A 108 -40.10 -36.74 2.07
C VAL A 108 -38.71 -36.59 2.69
N SER A 109 -38.30 -37.52 3.55
CA SER A 109 -36.97 -37.50 4.17
C SER A 109 -35.86 -37.67 3.13
N GLU A 110 -36.04 -38.55 2.15
CA GLU A 110 -35.07 -38.71 1.05
C GLU A 110 -34.94 -37.44 0.21
N GLN A 111 -36.06 -36.75 -0.08
CA GLN A 111 -36.01 -35.48 -0.79
C GLN A 111 -35.25 -34.42 0.01
N LEU A 112 -35.53 -34.30 1.31
CA LEU A 112 -34.84 -33.36 2.18
C LEU A 112 -33.33 -33.61 2.26
N VAL A 113 -32.91 -34.89 2.30
CA VAL A 113 -31.49 -35.26 2.24
C VAL A 113 -30.86 -34.79 0.93
N ARG A 114 -31.53 -34.97 -0.21
CA ARG A 114 -31.03 -34.50 -1.51
C ARG A 114 -30.91 -32.98 -1.55
N ASP A 115 -31.90 -32.26 -1.03
CA ASP A 115 -31.88 -30.78 -1.00
C ASP A 115 -30.73 -30.26 -0.15
N TYR A 116 -30.50 -30.83 1.05
CA TYR A 116 -29.36 -30.46 1.90
C TYR A 116 -28.00 -30.81 1.27
N GLN A 117 -27.90 -31.94 0.55
CA GLN A 117 -26.69 -32.28 -0.17
C GLN A 117 -26.36 -31.28 -1.27
N LEU A 118 -27.37 -30.83 -2.02
CA LEU A 118 -27.20 -29.81 -3.06
C LEU A 118 -26.76 -28.47 -2.45
N GLU A 119 -27.41 -28.05 -1.35
CA GLU A 119 -27.07 -26.83 -0.65
C GLU A 119 -25.63 -26.88 -0.09
N ALA A 120 -25.23 -28.01 0.49
CA ALA A 120 -23.85 -28.22 0.96
C ALA A 120 -22.83 -28.14 -0.19
N TYR A 121 -23.16 -28.69 -1.36
CA TYR A 121 -22.30 -28.57 -2.55
C TYR A 121 -22.20 -27.13 -3.04
N ASN A 122 -23.31 -26.39 -3.03
CA ASN A 122 -23.32 -24.96 -3.37
C ASN A 122 -22.44 -24.14 -2.42
N TRP A 123 -22.60 -24.31 -1.09
CA TRP A 123 -21.76 -23.64 -0.10
C TRP A 123 -20.28 -23.98 -0.25
N LYS A 124 -19.97 -25.26 -0.53
CA LYS A 124 -18.60 -25.68 -0.78
C LYS A 124 -17.99 -24.93 -1.97
N LYS A 125 -18.72 -24.82 -3.09
CA LYS A 125 -18.25 -24.09 -4.27
C LYS A 125 -18.04 -22.60 -3.99
N GLN A 126 -18.94 -21.98 -3.23
CA GLN A 126 -18.81 -20.58 -2.81
C GLN A 126 -17.57 -20.37 -1.93
N TYR A 127 -17.33 -21.28 -0.98
CA TYR A 127 -16.16 -21.24 -0.11
C TYR A 127 -14.85 -21.38 -0.90
N GLU A 128 -14.78 -22.32 -1.83
CA GLU A 128 -13.61 -22.51 -2.71
C GLU A 128 -13.36 -21.26 -3.58
N SER A 129 -14.40 -20.64 -4.12
CA SER A 129 -14.29 -19.37 -4.86
C SER A 129 -13.74 -18.25 -3.98
N LEU A 130 -14.31 -18.08 -2.78
CA LEU A 130 -13.89 -17.06 -1.84
C LEU A 130 -12.44 -17.27 -1.39
N GLN A 131 -12.00 -18.52 -1.26
CA GLN A 131 -10.62 -18.84 -0.90
C GLN A 131 -9.62 -18.35 -1.96
N ILE A 132 -9.94 -18.49 -3.24
CA ILE A 132 -9.12 -17.98 -4.35
C ILE A 132 -9.05 -16.45 -4.30
N ASP A 133 -10.18 -15.79 -4.06
CA ASP A 133 -10.21 -14.32 -3.95
C ASP A 133 -9.36 -13.81 -2.79
N VAL A 134 -9.39 -14.50 -1.65
CA VAL A 134 -8.56 -14.18 -0.47
C VAL A 134 -7.07 -14.35 -0.78
N GLU A 135 -6.67 -15.42 -1.46
CA GLU A 135 -5.27 -15.64 -1.85
C GLU A 135 -4.78 -14.53 -2.79
N PHE A 136 -5.59 -14.17 -3.79
CA PHE A 136 -5.30 -13.07 -4.70
C PHE A 136 -5.15 -11.72 -3.96
N LEU A 137 -6.05 -11.42 -3.02
CA LEU A 137 -5.97 -10.19 -2.24
C LEU A 137 -4.73 -10.15 -1.34
N GLU A 138 -4.31 -11.27 -0.76
CA GLU A 138 -3.10 -11.33 0.05
C GLU A 138 -1.84 -11.12 -0.81
N GLU A 139 -1.77 -11.71 -2.00
CA GLU A 139 -0.66 -11.45 -2.95
C GLU A 139 -0.61 -9.98 -3.38
N SER A 140 -1.77 -9.39 -3.69
CA SER A 140 -1.88 -7.97 -4.05
C SER A 140 -1.43 -7.05 -2.91
N LYS A 141 -1.84 -7.36 -1.67
CA LYS A 141 -1.42 -6.63 -0.47
C LYS A 141 0.10 -6.70 -0.27
N ASN A 142 0.70 -7.90 -0.35
CA ASN A 142 2.15 -8.07 -0.21
C ASN A 142 2.91 -7.26 -1.27
N THR A 143 2.42 -7.25 -2.51
CA THR A 143 2.99 -6.46 -3.61
C THR A 143 2.91 -4.96 -3.33
N LEU A 144 1.78 -4.48 -2.79
CA LEU A 144 1.60 -3.09 -2.43
C LEU A 144 2.52 -2.68 -1.26
N GLU A 145 2.65 -3.52 -0.24
CA GLU A 145 3.55 -3.30 0.90
C GLU A 145 5.02 -3.17 0.44
N GLN A 146 5.46 -4.02 -0.49
CA GLN A 146 6.80 -3.93 -1.09
C GLN A 146 7.00 -2.59 -1.84
N GLN A 147 6.01 -2.16 -2.63
CA GLN A 147 6.07 -0.87 -3.33
C GLN A 147 6.13 0.32 -2.35
N VAL A 148 5.34 0.30 -1.29
CA VAL A 148 5.37 1.34 -0.24
C VAL A 148 6.74 1.41 0.42
N GLN A 149 7.35 0.26 0.72
CA GLN A 149 8.69 0.22 1.32
C GLN A 149 9.77 0.75 0.36
N ALA A 150 9.70 0.40 -0.92
CA ALA A 150 10.61 0.88 -1.95
C ALA A 150 10.52 2.41 -2.12
N LEU A 151 9.31 2.94 -2.29
CA LEU A 151 9.08 4.39 -2.41
C LEU A 151 9.48 5.16 -1.14
N THR A 152 9.27 4.57 0.03
CA THR A 152 9.72 5.18 1.29
C THR A 152 11.24 5.31 1.34
N SER A 153 11.97 4.30 0.83
CA SER A 153 13.43 4.31 0.75
C SER A 153 13.93 5.34 -0.27
N GLU A 154 13.31 5.39 -1.45
CA GLU A 154 13.62 6.36 -2.50
C GLU A 154 13.40 7.80 -2.02
N LEU A 155 12.26 8.06 -1.35
CA LEU A 155 11.97 9.38 -0.76
C LEU A 155 13.02 9.79 0.29
N ALA A 156 13.52 8.85 1.09
CA ALA A 156 14.58 9.14 2.07
C ALA A 156 15.91 9.52 1.38
N VAL A 157 16.27 8.83 0.29
CA VAL A 157 17.45 9.14 -0.52
C VAL A 157 17.30 10.50 -1.18
N GLU A 158 16.15 10.79 -1.79
CA GLU A 158 15.88 12.08 -2.45
C GLU A 158 15.96 13.24 -1.46
N ARG A 159 15.40 13.08 -0.25
CA ARG A 159 15.52 14.09 0.81
C ARG A 159 16.97 14.32 1.25
N ALA A 160 17.76 13.26 1.37
CA ALA A 160 19.18 13.38 1.70
C ALA A 160 19.96 14.09 0.57
N SER A 161 19.68 13.74 -0.70
CA SER A 161 20.26 14.35 -1.89
C SER A 161 19.91 15.84 -1.98
N SER A 162 18.64 16.19 -1.83
CA SER A 162 18.15 17.57 -1.81
C SER A 162 18.82 18.40 -0.70
N SER A 163 18.90 17.87 0.52
CA SER A 163 19.60 18.56 1.62
C SER A 163 21.10 18.77 1.34
N GLN A 164 21.74 17.81 0.67
CA GLN A 164 23.13 17.92 0.27
C GLN A 164 23.32 18.98 -0.82
N ALA A 165 22.44 19.02 -1.82
CA ALA A 165 22.45 20.03 -2.88
C ALA A 165 22.28 21.45 -2.32
N ASP A 166 21.42 21.64 -1.32
CA ASP A 166 21.25 22.94 -0.66
C ASP A 166 22.54 23.40 0.05
N LYS A 167 23.26 22.48 0.70
CA LYS A 167 24.56 22.78 1.34
C LYS A 167 25.61 23.14 0.31
N GLU A 168 25.67 22.42 -0.80
CA GLU A 168 26.61 22.69 -1.89
C GLU A 168 26.33 24.04 -2.56
N LYS A 169 25.06 24.34 -2.80
CA LYS A 169 24.62 25.66 -3.29
C LYS A 169 25.08 26.78 -2.35
N ALA A 170 24.84 26.64 -1.04
CA ALA A 170 25.25 27.65 -0.06
C ALA A 170 26.78 27.84 -0.04
N ARG A 171 27.57 26.75 -0.13
CA ARG A 171 29.03 26.83 -0.23
C ARG A 171 29.48 27.56 -1.49
N LEU A 172 28.85 27.27 -2.61
CA LEU A 172 29.18 27.89 -3.89
C LEU A 172 28.83 29.39 -3.88
N GLU A 173 27.70 29.77 -3.29
CA GLU A 173 27.27 31.16 -3.14
C GLU A 173 28.24 31.97 -2.26
N ILE A 174 28.74 31.38 -1.17
CA ILE A 174 29.79 31.98 -0.34
C ILE A 174 31.08 32.14 -1.16
N SER A 175 31.52 31.09 -1.86
CA SER A 175 32.73 31.15 -2.70
C SER A 175 32.63 32.21 -3.79
N PHE A 176 31.47 32.35 -4.45
CA PHE A 176 31.26 33.40 -5.45
C PHE A 176 31.26 34.79 -4.84
N SER A 177 30.65 34.95 -3.67
CA SER A 177 30.65 36.24 -2.95
C SER A 177 32.06 36.68 -2.57
N GLU A 178 32.89 35.75 -2.09
CA GLU A 178 34.31 36.01 -1.80
C GLU A 178 35.09 36.38 -3.07
N GLN A 179 34.90 35.65 -4.18
CA GLN A 179 35.55 35.96 -5.45
C GLN A 179 35.13 37.32 -6.00
N LEU A 180 33.84 37.66 -5.94
CA LEU A 180 33.32 38.96 -6.36
C LEU A 180 33.85 40.09 -5.47
N SER A 181 33.92 39.87 -4.16
CA SER A 181 34.52 40.84 -3.23
C SER A 181 35.99 41.09 -3.57
N LYS A 182 36.75 40.02 -3.82
CA LYS A 182 38.17 40.10 -4.19
C LYS A 182 38.37 40.83 -5.52
N ALA A 183 37.62 40.44 -6.55
CA ALA A 183 37.70 41.09 -7.86
C ALA A 183 37.29 42.57 -7.81
N SER A 184 36.28 42.91 -7.00
CA SER A 184 35.87 44.30 -6.80
C SER A 184 36.96 45.14 -6.14
N GLU A 185 37.68 44.55 -5.17
CA GLU A 185 38.81 45.18 -4.51
C GLU A 185 39.99 45.39 -5.48
N GLU A 186 40.34 44.36 -6.27
CA GLU A 186 41.37 44.47 -7.31
C GLU A 186 41.04 45.57 -8.34
N ILE A 187 39.77 45.69 -8.77
CA ILE A 187 39.33 46.78 -9.65
C ILE A 187 39.52 48.15 -9.00
N ARG A 188 39.22 48.27 -7.70
CA ARG A 188 39.39 49.52 -6.94
C ARG A 188 40.86 49.91 -6.84
N GLU A 189 41.75 48.95 -6.56
CA GLU A 189 43.20 49.15 -6.52
C GLU A 189 43.78 49.54 -7.87
N LEU A 190 43.37 48.85 -8.94
CA LEU A 190 43.81 49.16 -10.31
C LEU A 190 43.36 50.56 -10.77
N LYS A 191 42.14 50.97 -10.41
CA LYS A 191 41.67 52.35 -10.66
C LYS A 191 42.55 53.38 -9.96
N ALA A 192 42.84 53.18 -8.67
CA ALA A 192 43.70 54.10 -7.92
C ALA A 192 45.13 54.18 -8.51
N LEU A 193 45.65 53.08 -9.05
CA LEU A 193 46.94 53.06 -9.73
C LEU A 193 46.89 53.82 -11.08
N LEU A 194 45.79 53.67 -11.82
CA LEU A 194 45.56 54.39 -13.08
C LEU A 194 45.50 55.90 -12.84
N ASP A 195 44.75 56.35 -11.82
CA ASP A 195 44.64 57.77 -11.46
C ASP A 195 46.03 58.37 -11.11
N LYS A 196 46.85 57.64 -10.36
CA LYS A 196 48.24 58.05 -10.06
C LYS A 196 49.10 58.16 -11.32
N LYS A 197 48.96 57.21 -12.24
CA LYS A 197 49.68 57.22 -13.52
C LYS A 197 49.25 58.42 -14.36
N GLU A 198 47.97 58.76 -14.38
CA GLU A 198 47.42 59.91 -15.11
C GLU A 198 47.92 61.24 -14.51
N ALA A 199 47.92 61.37 -13.19
CA ALA A 199 48.49 62.54 -12.50
C ALA A 199 49.98 62.74 -12.84
N TYR A 200 50.79 61.67 -12.75
CA TYR A 200 52.21 61.72 -13.12
C TYR A 200 52.42 62.09 -14.60
N ALA A 201 51.62 61.53 -15.52
CA ALA A 201 51.69 61.88 -16.93
C ALA A 201 51.37 63.37 -17.15
N GLY A 202 50.38 63.92 -16.42
CA GLY A 202 50.07 65.36 -16.42
C GLY A 202 51.24 66.22 -15.95
N GLU A 203 51.86 65.87 -14.82
CA GLU A 203 53.07 66.55 -14.29
C GLU A 203 54.23 66.52 -15.29
N LEU A 204 54.45 65.36 -15.94
CA LEU A 204 55.50 65.20 -16.95
C LEU A 204 55.27 66.13 -18.15
N VAL A 205 54.03 66.20 -18.65
CA VAL A 205 53.65 67.11 -19.76
C VAL A 205 53.86 68.56 -19.36
N GLN A 206 53.49 68.95 -18.13
CA GLN A 206 53.72 70.30 -17.63
C GLN A 206 55.22 70.64 -17.56
N ASN A 207 56.04 69.76 -16.99
CA ASN A 207 57.49 69.95 -16.89
C ASN A 207 58.17 70.05 -18.26
N LEU A 208 57.77 69.19 -19.22
CA LEU A 208 58.28 69.26 -20.59
C LEU A 208 57.90 70.59 -21.27
N THR A 209 56.66 71.04 -21.09
CA THR A 209 56.17 72.30 -21.66
C THR A 209 56.96 73.50 -21.09
N GLN A 210 57.19 73.51 -19.77
CA GLN A 210 57.99 74.55 -19.12
C GLN A 210 59.44 74.54 -19.62
N THR A 211 60.07 73.37 -19.67
CA THR A 211 61.46 73.22 -20.16
C THR A 211 61.58 73.68 -21.63
N GLN A 212 60.58 73.39 -22.46
CA GLN A 212 60.54 73.83 -23.86
C GLN A 212 60.38 75.35 -23.98
N GLU A 213 59.62 76.00 -23.10
CA GLU A 213 59.52 77.46 -23.03
C GLU A 213 60.85 78.09 -22.60
N ASP A 214 61.46 77.57 -21.54
CA ASP A 214 62.74 78.05 -21.02
C ASP A 214 63.85 77.94 -22.09
N LEU A 215 63.88 76.83 -22.83
CA LEU A 215 64.78 76.63 -23.96
C LEU A 215 64.52 77.66 -25.07
N ARG A 216 63.26 77.97 -25.38
CA ARG A 216 62.89 78.98 -26.40
C ARG A 216 63.33 80.37 -25.98
N VAL A 217 63.12 80.75 -24.72
CA VAL A 217 63.59 82.03 -24.15
C VAL A 217 65.12 82.11 -24.20
N SER A 218 65.82 81.04 -23.80
CA SER A 218 67.28 80.95 -23.87
C SER A 218 67.79 81.08 -25.32
N SER A 219 67.18 80.37 -26.27
CA SER A 219 67.51 80.46 -27.69
C SER A 219 67.31 81.88 -28.25
N GLY A 220 66.22 82.57 -27.87
CA GLY A 220 66.00 83.97 -28.23
C GLY A 220 67.09 84.90 -27.69
N LYS A 221 67.54 84.70 -26.44
CA LYS A 221 68.65 85.45 -25.85
C LYS A 221 69.97 85.20 -26.59
N VAL A 222 70.30 83.94 -26.90
CA VAL A 222 71.50 83.59 -27.67
C VAL A 222 71.49 84.29 -29.02
N ARG A 223 70.38 84.24 -29.76
CA ARG A 223 70.26 84.93 -31.05
C ARG A 223 70.41 86.46 -30.92
N SER A 224 69.84 87.05 -29.87
CA SER A 224 70.02 88.47 -29.57
C SER A 224 71.50 88.81 -29.30
N LEU A 225 72.20 87.96 -28.55
CA LEU A 225 73.61 88.11 -28.27
C LEU A 225 74.45 87.94 -29.54
N GLU A 226 74.18 86.93 -30.36
CA GLU A 226 74.83 86.72 -31.66
C GLU A 226 74.66 87.94 -32.58
N ASN A 227 73.44 88.48 -32.69
CA ASN A 227 73.19 89.69 -33.47
C ASN A 227 73.94 90.92 -32.92
N SER A 228 74.00 91.06 -31.60
CA SER A 228 74.76 92.14 -30.96
C SER A 228 76.27 91.98 -31.18
N HIS A 229 76.80 90.75 -31.13
CA HIS A 229 78.19 90.45 -31.43
C HIS A 229 78.51 90.72 -32.89
N ALA A 230 77.67 90.30 -33.83
CA ALA A 230 77.82 90.58 -35.25
C ALA A 230 77.80 92.10 -35.52
N SER A 231 76.92 92.85 -34.85
CA SER A 231 76.90 94.32 -34.93
C SER A 231 78.19 94.94 -34.38
N LEU A 232 78.67 94.46 -33.23
CA LEU A 232 79.92 94.92 -32.62
C LEU A 232 81.12 94.62 -33.54
N GLN A 233 81.14 93.42 -34.13
CA GLN A 233 82.18 92.99 -35.06
C GLN A 233 82.19 93.83 -36.34
N ALA A 234 81.02 94.09 -36.94
CA ALA A 234 80.92 94.99 -38.10
C ALA A 234 81.35 96.42 -37.77
N SER A 235 81.00 96.93 -36.58
CA SER A 235 81.46 98.25 -36.10
C SER A 235 82.99 98.27 -35.89
N TYR A 236 83.58 97.18 -35.41
CA TYR A 236 85.02 97.05 -35.21
C TYR A 236 85.77 96.96 -36.54
N GLU A 237 85.29 96.13 -37.47
CA GLU A 237 85.86 96.01 -38.82
C GLU A 237 85.74 97.33 -39.61
N SER A 238 84.66 98.10 -39.43
CA SER A 238 84.51 99.45 -40.01
C SER A 238 85.45 100.50 -39.41
N CYS A 239 86.00 100.29 -38.21
CA CYS A 239 86.96 101.19 -37.58
C CYS A 239 88.42 100.89 -37.97
N LEU A 240 88.65 99.76 -38.64
CA LEU A 240 89.95 99.26 -39.11
C LEU A 240 90.16 99.45 -40.62
N SER A 241 89.11 99.87 -41.36
CA SER A 241 89.17 100.33 -42.75
C SER A 241 89.41 101.82 -42.84
#